data_AF-K0AYW2-F1
#
_entry.id   AF-K0AYW2-F1
#
_cell.length_a   1.000
_cell.length_b   1.000
_cell.length_c   1.000
_cell.angle_alpha   90.00
_cell.angle_beta   90.00
_cell.angle_gamma   90.00
#
_symmetry.space_group_name_H-M   'P 1'
#
loop_
_entity.id
_entity.type
_entity.pdbx_description
1 polymer ?
#
loop_
_entity_poly.entity_id
_entity_poly.type
_entity_poly.pdbx_seq_one_letter_code
_entity_poly.pdbx_strand_id
1 'polypeptide(L)'
;MNIESKRIIRVLVLLSGLFISLIVYLSYFQLVKAEKVQEHSYNKRKWLGEEKIVRGTISDRNDTVLAYSQKEGDTQVRHYNYGSLYGHVIGYSYREYGKAGLESTYNEELLDLRDTNPIEELKDIIKSGKEKHGNNLVLTIDNRLQKKAYDLLGGKKGSIVLMNPKTGEIYAMASNPVFNPSSLREDWKNIVESEDGYLLNRSTMGLYAPGSIFKVITATAALENPGINTNYDCKGSVKINGYTLNDYDKTAHGRLDLEGALVKSCNVAFGQMGVQLGKEKLREVSEKYMLNKEIPFDLKVSNSVFSKKRMDDTELGVTAIGQGKTLVTPLNMAMVASAIANNGEMVKPILVKQVESPEGKILTENYTKTLSTVTTPEVSQQLKDMMVKVVSSGTGKNASIRNVKVAGKTGTAENETDKSHAWFIGFAPADDPELAISVVLENSGSTGGSAAAPIARDLFIEALNTLK
;
A
#
# COMPACT_ATOMS: atom_id res chain seq x y z
N MET A 1 71.64 -19.29 19.33
CA MET A 1 70.42 -19.99 18.87
C MET A 1 70.71 -20.63 17.52
N ASN A 2 70.61 -21.96 17.42
CA ASN A 2 70.90 -22.69 16.19
C ASN A 2 69.88 -22.33 15.09
N ILE A 3 70.24 -22.43 13.80
CA ILE A 3 69.38 -22.03 12.67
C ILE A 3 68.03 -22.74 12.74
N GLU A 4 68.04 -24.00 13.17
CA GLU A 4 66.83 -24.80 13.37
C GLU A 4 65.92 -24.23 14.47
N SER A 5 66.46 -23.79 15.61
CA SER A 5 65.68 -23.16 16.66
C SER A 5 65.02 -21.85 16.18
N LYS A 6 65.69 -21.06 15.31
CA LYS A 6 65.07 -19.86 14.71
C LYS A 6 63.94 -20.22 13.75
N ARG A 7 64.05 -21.32 13.01
CA ARG A 7 62.99 -21.81 12.11
C ARG A 7 61.79 -22.33 12.90
N ILE A 8 62.02 -23.09 13.97
CA ILE A 8 60.97 -23.60 14.86
C ILE A 8 60.20 -22.44 15.51
N ILE A 9 60.90 -21.43 16.04
CA ILE A 9 60.24 -20.26 16.64
C ILE A 9 59.42 -19.48 15.60
N ARG A 10 59.91 -19.31 14.37
CA ARG A 10 59.13 -18.64 13.31
C ARG A 10 57.85 -19.38 12.96
N VAL A 11 57.92 -20.72 12.85
CA VAL A 11 56.73 -21.56 12.61
C VAL A 11 55.76 -21.47 13.79
N LEU A 12 56.26 -21.52 15.02
CA LEU A 12 55.45 -21.39 16.23
C LEU A 12 54.74 -20.02 16.31
N VAL A 13 55.45 -18.93 16.00
CA VAL A 13 54.88 -17.58 15.98
C VAL A 13 53.82 -17.47 14.89
N LEU A 14 54.05 -18.03 13.71
CA LEU A 14 53.08 -18.02 12.62
C LEU A 14 51.82 -18.82 12.98
N LEU A 15 51.98 -20.04 13.53
CA LEU A 15 50.86 -20.86 14.01
C LEU A 15 50.09 -20.17 15.14
N SER A 16 50.80 -19.57 16.10
CA SER A 16 50.18 -18.82 17.20
C SER A 16 49.39 -17.62 16.66
N GLY A 17 49.92 -16.92 15.67
CA GLY A 17 49.22 -15.83 14.98
C GLY A 17 47.94 -16.30 14.28
N LEU A 18 47.97 -17.45 13.62
CA LEU A 18 46.77 -18.06 13.00
C LEU A 18 45.73 -18.45 14.05
N PHE A 19 46.14 -19.04 15.17
CA PHE A 19 45.22 -19.36 16.28
C PHE A 19 44.59 -18.12 16.90
N ILE A 20 45.39 -17.07 17.14
CA ILE A 20 44.88 -15.79 17.65
C ILE A 20 43.89 -15.19 16.65
N SER A 21 44.20 -15.20 15.35
CA SER A 21 43.29 -14.73 14.30
C SER A 21 41.97 -15.51 14.29
N LEU A 22 42.03 -16.84 14.42
CA LEU A 22 40.84 -17.70 14.49
C LEU A 22 40.01 -17.39 15.74
N ILE A 23 40.63 -17.22 16.91
CA ILE A 23 39.95 -16.87 18.16
C ILE A 23 39.27 -15.50 18.03
N VAL A 24 39.97 -14.50 17.48
CA VAL A 24 39.42 -13.17 17.23
C VAL A 24 38.21 -13.26 16.28
N TYR A 25 38.33 -14.04 15.21
CA TYR A 25 37.22 -14.23 14.28
C TYR A 25 36.03 -14.94 14.92
N LEU A 26 36.26 -16.00 15.70
CA LEU A 26 35.19 -16.73 16.40
C LEU A 26 34.50 -15.84 17.44
N SER A 27 35.26 -15.05 18.21
CA SER A 27 34.69 -14.09 19.16
C SER A 27 33.90 -13.00 18.44
N TYR A 28 34.41 -12.45 17.34
CA TYR A 28 33.66 -11.50 16.51
C TYR A 28 32.40 -12.13 15.93
N PHE A 29 32.48 -13.37 15.44
CA PHE A 29 31.33 -14.10 14.92
C PHE A 29 30.28 -14.28 16.02
N GLN A 30 30.68 -14.73 17.20
CA GLN A 30 29.77 -15.00 18.32
C GLN A 30 29.13 -13.72 18.90
N LEU A 31 29.89 -12.63 19.00
CA LEU A 31 29.43 -11.39 19.64
C LEU A 31 28.72 -10.42 18.69
N VAL A 32 29.01 -10.48 17.38
CA VAL A 32 28.52 -9.47 16.41
C VAL A 32 27.68 -10.08 15.28
N LYS A 33 28.02 -11.28 14.79
CA LYS A 33 27.33 -11.89 13.64
C LYS A 33 26.30 -12.95 14.04
N ALA A 34 26.46 -13.60 15.19
CA ALA A 34 25.66 -14.76 15.56
C ALA A 34 24.17 -14.44 15.62
N GLU A 35 23.79 -13.32 16.22
CA GLU A 35 22.40 -12.85 16.28
C GLU A 35 21.80 -12.70 14.87
N LYS A 36 22.45 -11.94 13.98
CA LYS A 36 22.00 -11.77 12.58
C LYS A 36 21.89 -13.08 11.80
N VAL A 37 22.82 -14.02 12.01
CA VAL A 37 22.79 -15.34 11.34
C VAL A 37 21.68 -16.22 11.90
N GLN A 38 21.47 -16.16 13.23
CA GLN A 38 20.40 -16.88 13.91
C GLN A 38 19.03 -16.35 13.53
N GLU A 39 18.89 -15.04 13.36
CA GLU A 39 17.66 -14.35 12.99
C GLU A 39 17.29 -14.48 11.51
N HIS A 40 18.23 -14.90 10.66
CA HIS A 40 18.01 -14.99 9.23
C HIS A 40 16.88 -15.96 8.87
N SER A 41 16.03 -15.55 7.93
CA SER A 41 14.95 -16.37 7.34
C SER A 41 15.38 -17.74 6.77
N TYR A 42 16.63 -17.90 6.33
CA TYR A 42 17.18 -19.17 5.83
C TYR A 42 17.68 -20.10 6.95
N ASN A 43 17.59 -19.70 8.22
CA ASN A 43 17.97 -20.55 9.33
C ASN A 43 16.94 -21.68 9.51
N LYS A 44 17.25 -22.84 8.91
CA LYS A 44 16.43 -24.06 8.96
C LYS A 44 16.11 -24.55 10.37
N ARG A 45 16.86 -24.13 11.41
CA ARG A 45 16.59 -24.54 12.80
C ARG A 45 15.38 -23.84 13.41
N LYS A 46 15.06 -22.60 13.00
CA LYS A 46 13.84 -21.90 13.45
C LYS A 46 12.60 -22.66 12.99
N TRP A 47 12.57 -23.05 11.72
CA TRP A 47 11.48 -23.82 11.11
C TRP A 47 11.14 -25.13 11.84
N LEU A 48 12.13 -25.88 12.32
CA LEU A 48 11.90 -27.13 13.07
C LEU A 48 11.14 -26.93 14.39
N GLY A 49 11.27 -25.76 15.02
CA GLY A 49 10.50 -25.41 16.20
C GLY A 49 9.11 -24.90 15.85
N GLU A 50 9.02 -24.06 14.81
CA GLU A 50 7.74 -23.49 14.35
C GLU A 50 6.77 -24.57 13.85
N GLU A 51 7.27 -25.63 13.19
CA GLU A 51 6.45 -26.76 12.71
C GLU A 51 5.74 -27.53 13.85
N LYS A 52 6.19 -27.37 15.10
CA LYS A 52 5.59 -28.00 16.29
C LYS A 52 4.54 -27.13 16.98
N ILE A 53 4.47 -25.85 16.65
CA ILE A 53 3.47 -24.93 17.17
C ILE A 53 2.33 -24.89 16.15
N VAL A 54 1.10 -25.15 16.59
CA VAL A 54 -0.07 -24.97 15.71
C VAL A 54 -0.24 -23.47 15.50
N ARG A 55 0.13 -23.00 14.31
CA ARG A 55 0.13 -21.58 13.98
C ARG A 55 -1.31 -21.03 13.98
N GLY A 56 -1.48 -19.85 14.55
CA GLY A 56 -2.80 -19.25 14.77
C GLY A 56 -3.57 -18.97 13.49
N THR A 57 -4.88 -18.85 13.63
CA THR A 57 -5.84 -18.65 12.55
C THR A 57 -5.86 -17.20 12.11
N ILE A 58 -6.11 -16.94 10.82
CA ILE A 58 -6.38 -15.61 10.29
C ILE A 58 -7.82 -15.60 9.79
N SER A 59 -8.66 -14.73 10.37
CA SER A 59 -10.06 -14.55 10.00
C SER A 59 -10.35 -13.16 9.46
N ASP A 60 -11.41 -13.03 8.65
CA ASP A 60 -11.96 -11.73 8.25
C ASP A 60 -12.71 -11.07 9.42
N ARG A 61 -13.23 -9.86 9.20
CA ARG A 61 -13.96 -9.10 10.24
C ARG A 61 -15.25 -9.76 10.75
N ASN A 62 -15.74 -10.77 10.05
CA ASN A 62 -16.98 -11.50 10.33
C ASN A 62 -16.68 -12.95 10.72
N ASP A 63 -15.48 -13.22 11.24
CA ASP A 63 -15.01 -14.53 11.69
C ASP A 63 -14.90 -15.60 10.59
N THR A 64 -14.90 -15.20 9.32
CA THR A 64 -14.66 -16.12 8.21
C THR A 64 -13.19 -16.54 8.22
N VAL A 65 -12.91 -17.82 8.45
CA VAL A 65 -11.54 -18.36 8.48
C VAL A 65 -10.89 -18.33 7.10
N LEU A 66 -9.83 -17.54 6.96
CA LEU A 66 -9.10 -17.31 5.71
C LEU A 66 -7.87 -18.22 5.59
N ALA A 67 -7.13 -18.37 6.69
CA ALA A 67 -6.00 -19.28 6.79
C ALA A 67 -5.93 -19.90 8.18
N TYR A 68 -5.59 -21.17 8.27
CA TYR A 68 -5.47 -21.90 9.54
C TYR A 68 -4.43 -23.00 9.43
N SER A 69 -4.03 -23.56 10.57
CA SER A 69 -3.13 -24.71 10.61
C SER A 69 -3.83 -25.93 11.17
N GLN A 70 -3.52 -27.09 10.59
CA GLN A 70 -3.96 -28.38 11.08
C GLN A 70 -2.74 -29.22 11.45
N LYS A 71 -2.80 -29.92 12.57
CA LYS A 71 -1.74 -30.84 13.00
C LYS A 71 -1.80 -32.13 12.19
N GLU A 72 -0.66 -32.56 11.69
CA GLU A 72 -0.46 -33.85 11.01
C GLU A 72 0.76 -34.54 11.63
N GLY A 73 0.51 -35.48 12.54
CA GLY A 73 1.55 -36.14 13.32
C GLY A 73 2.31 -35.17 14.24
N ASP A 74 3.63 -35.11 14.06
CA ASP A 74 4.54 -34.21 14.80
C ASP A 74 4.74 -32.85 14.11
N THR A 75 4.07 -32.61 12.99
CA THR A 75 4.16 -31.38 12.19
C THR A 75 2.80 -30.70 12.03
N GLN A 76 2.78 -29.51 11.43
CA GLN A 76 1.56 -28.83 11.00
C GLN A 76 1.54 -28.62 9.48
N VAL A 77 0.33 -28.57 8.93
CA VAL A 77 0.05 -28.11 7.57
C VAL A 77 -0.72 -26.80 7.64
N ARG A 78 -0.24 -25.79 6.89
CA ARG A 78 -0.88 -24.47 6.76
C ARG A 78 -1.85 -24.50 5.57
N HIS A 79 -3.11 -24.19 5.81
CA HIS A 79 -4.17 -24.15 4.81
C HIS A 79 -4.60 -22.72 4.51
N TYR A 80 -4.82 -22.41 3.22
CA TYR A 80 -5.36 -21.15 2.74
C TYR A 80 -6.67 -21.40 1.98
N ASN A 81 -7.79 -20.93 2.52
CA ASN A 81 -9.14 -21.37 2.11
C ASN A 81 -9.64 -20.76 0.79
N TYR A 82 -9.03 -19.68 0.32
CA TYR A 82 -9.57 -18.86 -0.77
C TYR A 82 -8.63 -18.72 -1.97
N GLY A 83 -7.76 -19.71 -2.17
CA GLY A 83 -6.79 -19.72 -3.27
C GLY A 83 -6.01 -18.41 -3.33
N SER A 84 -5.96 -17.78 -4.52
CA SER A 84 -5.20 -16.55 -4.75
C SER A 84 -5.82 -15.27 -4.16
N LEU A 85 -7.07 -15.29 -3.67
CA LEU A 85 -7.81 -14.09 -3.26
C LEU A 85 -7.07 -13.24 -2.21
N TYR A 86 -6.32 -13.90 -1.33
CA TYR A 86 -5.56 -13.27 -0.24
C TYR A 86 -4.04 -13.36 -0.41
N GLY A 87 -3.54 -13.76 -1.59
CA GLY A 87 -2.12 -13.98 -1.82
C GLY A 87 -1.24 -12.79 -1.42
N HIS A 88 -1.64 -11.56 -1.74
CA HIS A 88 -0.87 -10.37 -1.35
C HIS A 88 -1.16 -9.82 0.06
N VAL A 89 -2.29 -10.19 0.66
CA VAL A 89 -2.69 -9.78 2.01
C VAL A 89 -2.04 -10.72 3.02
N ILE A 90 -2.46 -11.99 3.00
CA ILE A 90 -1.99 -13.02 3.92
C ILE A 90 -0.56 -13.41 3.57
N GLY A 91 -0.24 -13.53 2.28
CA GLY A 91 1.05 -14.04 1.85
C GLY A 91 1.12 -15.56 1.94
N TYR A 92 2.27 -16.06 2.33
CA TYR A 92 2.53 -17.48 2.48
C TYR A 92 3.53 -17.72 3.61
N SER A 93 3.57 -18.95 4.13
CA SER A 93 4.60 -19.41 5.06
C SER A 93 5.10 -20.80 4.65
N TYR A 94 6.21 -20.84 3.92
CA TYR A 94 6.83 -22.07 3.44
C TYR A 94 8.30 -22.14 3.85
N ARG A 95 8.74 -23.30 4.31
CA ARG A 95 10.13 -23.53 4.71
C ARG A 95 11.12 -23.27 3.57
N GLU A 96 10.73 -23.59 2.34
CA GLU A 96 11.58 -23.46 1.15
C GLU A 96 11.68 -22.01 0.66
N TYR A 97 10.61 -21.24 0.77
CA TYR A 97 10.47 -19.92 0.13
C TYR A 97 10.39 -18.75 1.12
N GLY A 98 10.40 -19.03 2.43
CA GLY A 98 10.27 -18.03 3.48
C GLY A 98 8.81 -17.66 3.77
N LYS A 99 8.62 -16.43 4.24
CA LYS A 99 7.30 -15.88 4.59
C LYS A 99 7.08 -14.57 3.84
N ALA A 100 5.82 -14.26 3.55
CA ALA A 100 5.41 -13.01 2.90
C ALA A 100 4.08 -12.51 3.51
N GLY A 101 3.69 -11.27 3.23
CA GLY A 101 2.43 -10.70 3.70
C GLY A 101 2.29 -10.69 5.22
N LEU A 102 1.07 -10.83 5.73
CA LEU A 102 0.80 -10.95 7.16
C LEU A 102 1.46 -12.17 7.79
N GLU A 103 1.66 -13.26 7.05
CA GLU A 103 2.42 -14.42 7.55
C GLU A 103 3.86 -14.05 7.93
N SER A 104 4.45 -13.06 7.26
CA SER A 104 5.77 -12.55 7.62
C SER A 104 5.70 -11.49 8.71
N THR A 105 4.80 -10.50 8.60
CA THR A 105 4.75 -9.38 9.54
C THR A 105 4.34 -9.83 10.94
N TYR A 106 3.35 -10.71 11.04
CA TYR A 106 2.77 -11.18 12.30
C TYR A 106 3.25 -12.59 12.68
N ASN A 107 4.48 -12.95 12.28
CA ASN A 107 4.99 -14.30 12.47
C ASN A 107 5.09 -14.68 13.96
N GLU A 108 5.51 -13.74 14.79
CA GLU A 108 5.73 -13.99 16.22
C GLU A 108 4.40 -14.13 16.94
N GLU A 109 3.42 -13.28 16.63
CA GLU A 109 2.06 -13.34 17.15
C GLU A 109 1.38 -14.65 16.75
N LEU A 110 1.45 -15.03 15.47
CA LEU A 110 0.87 -16.28 14.95
C LEU A 110 1.50 -17.54 15.54
N LEU A 111 2.61 -17.42 16.27
CA LEU A 111 3.28 -18.51 17.00
C LEU A 111 3.24 -18.33 18.52
N ASP A 112 2.60 -17.26 19.01
CA ASP A 112 2.60 -16.80 20.40
C ASP A 112 4.02 -16.73 20.99
N LEU A 113 5.00 -16.23 20.23
CA LEU A 113 6.36 -16.08 20.71
C LEU A 113 6.48 -14.76 21.47
N ARG A 114 6.79 -14.85 22.75
CA ARG A 114 6.85 -13.72 23.68
C ARG A 114 8.31 -13.30 23.85
N ASP A 115 8.71 -12.27 23.10
CA ASP A 115 9.87 -11.43 23.39
C ASP A 115 11.28 -11.94 22.98
N THR A 116 12.26 -11.02 23.09
CA THR A 116 13.64 -10.92 22.52
C THR A 116 14.45 -12.18 22.15
N ASN A 117 14.12 -13.39 22.61
CA ASN A 117 14.80 -14.62 22.20
C ASN A 117 13.84 -15.75 21.79
N PRO A 118 13.17 -15.62 20.62
CA PRO A 118 12.27 -16.64 20.08
C PRO A 118 12.89 -18.05 20.00
N ILE A 119 14.22 -18.14 19.93
CA ILE A 119 14.94 -19.40 19.82
C ILE A 119 14.92 -20.19 21.14
N GLU A 120 15.01 -19.52 22.28
CA GLU A 120 14.96 -20.19 23.59
C GLU A 120 13.57 -20.72 23.87
N GLU A 121 12.54 -19.92 23.58
CA GLU A 121 11.15 -20.34 23.75
C GLU A 121 10.84 -21.56 22.86
N LEU A 122 11.27 -21.56 21.60
CA LEU A 122 11.13 -22.71 20.71
C LEU A 122 11.83 -23.97 21.26
N LYS A 123 13.01 -23.84 21.89
CA LYS A 123 13.71 -24.98 22.51
C LYS A 123 12.94 -25.55 23.69
N ASP A 124 12.35 -24.70 24.52
CA ASP A 124 11.60 -25.13 25.69
C ASP A 124 10.28 -25.80 25.30
N ILE A 125 9.60 -25.28 24.28
CA ILE A 125 8.41 -25.93 23.69
C ILE A 125 8.78 -27.32 23.18
N ILE A 126 9.85 -27.44 22.39
CA ILE A 126 10.36 -28.72 21.88
C ILE A 126 10.64 -29.71 23.01
N LYS A 127 11.25 -29.27 24.10
CA LYS A 127 11.59 -30.12 25.25
C LYS A 127 10.35 -30.51 26.06
N SER A 128 9.39 -29.62 26.20
CA SER A 128 8.19 -29.83 27.02
C SER A 128 7.24 -30.88 26.44
N GLY A 129 7.27 -31.09 25.11
CA GLY A 129 6.36 -31.98 24.40
C GLY A 129 4.88 -31.54 24.46
N LYS A 130 4.58 -30.35 25.01
CA LYS A 130 3.22 -29.82 25.07
C LYS A 130 2.83 -29.21 23.73
N GLU A 131 1.59 -29.46 23.33
CA GLU A 131 0.99 -28.78 22.19
C GLU A 131 0.80 -27.30 22.51
N LYS A 132 1.35 -26.44 21.65
CA LYS A 132 1.22 -24.99 21.75
C LYS A 132 0.46 -24.49 20.54
N HIS A 133 -0.52 -23.61 20.78
CA HIS A 133 -1.26 -22.89 19.76
C HIS A 133 -0.79 -21.43 19.75
N GLY A 134 -0.58 -20.89 18.56
CA GLY A 134 -0.27 -19.48 18.38
C GLY A 134 -1.53 -18.60 18.37
N ASN A 135 -1.34 -17.28 18.46
CA ASN A 135 -2.45 -16.32 18.54
C ASN A 135 -3.13 -16.14 17.17
N ASN A 136 -4.42 -15.88 17.18
CA ASN A 136 -5.23 -15.62 15.99
C ASN A 136 -5.14 -14.15 15.58
N LEU A 137 -5.29 -13.86 14.29
CA LEU A 137 -5.44 -12.52 13.74
C LEU A 137 -6.86 -12.34 13.20
N VAL A 138 -7.51 -11.25 13.61
CA VAL A 138 -8.78 -10.82 13.04
C VAL A 138 -8.52 -9.60 12.15
N LEU A 139 -8.85 -9.72 10.88
CA LEU A 139 -8.64 -8.66 9.89
C LEU A 139 -9.81 -7.68 9.88
N THR A 140 -9.56 -6.48 9.35
CA THR A 140 -10.61 -5.50 9.02
C THR A 140 -11.26 -5.78 7.67
N ILE A 141 -10.66 -6.63 6.84
CA ILE A 141 -11.19 -7.04 5.54
C ILE A 141 -12.54 -7.73 5.71
N ASP A 142 -13.47 -7.44 4.81
CA ASP A 142 -14.68 -8.21 4.60
C ASP A 142 -14.49 -9.17 3.42
N ASN A 143 -14.68 -10.48 3.62
CA ASN A 143 -14.48 -11.47 2.58
C ASN A 143 -15.37 -11.27 1.34
N ARG A 144 -16.60 -10.78 1.52
CA ARG A 144 -17.51 -10.52 0.39
C ARG A 144 -16.98 -9.35 -0.45
N LEU A 145 -16.52 -8.29 0.21
CA LEU A 145 -15.95 -7.12 -0.48
C LEU A 145 -14.60 -7.41 -1.11
N GLN A 146 -13.75 -8.21 -0.46
CA GLN A 146 -12.48 -8.66 -1.03
C GLN A 146 -12.72 -9.46 -2.32
N LYS A 147 -13.65 -10.43 -2.28
CA LYS A 147 -14.02 -11.20 -3.47
C LYS A 147 -14.59 -10.30 -4.56
N LYS A 148 -15.50 -9.39 -4.22
CA LYS A 148 -16.09 -8.44 -5.19
C LYS A 148 -15.01 -7.57 -5.84
N ALA A 149 -14.08 -7.03 -5.05
CA ALA A 149 -12.98 -6.22 -5.57
C ALA A 149 -12.09 -7.03 -6.52
N TYR A 150 -11.75 -8.28 -6.17
CA TYR A 150 -10.99 -9.17 -7.04
C TYR A 150 -11.72 -9.46 -8.36
N ASP A 151 -13.00 -9.83 -8.31
CA ASP A 151 -13.81 -10.12 -9.48
C ASP A 151 -13.94 -8.90 -10.41
N LEU A 152 -14.06 -7.69 -9.84
CA LEU A 152 -14.15 -6.43 -10.59
C LEU A 152 -12.86 -6.06 -11.34
N LEU A 153 -11.69 -6.49 -10.86
CA LEU A 153 -10.45 -6.35 -11.65
C LEU A 153 -10.52 -7.21 -12.92
N GLY A 154 -11.24 -8.33 -12.89
CA GLY A 154 -11.54 -9.16 -14.07
C GLY A 154 -10.29 -9.63 -14.81
N GLY A 155 -9.24 -9.99 -14.06
CA GLY A 155 -7.95 -10.42 -14.59
C GLY A 155 -7.05 -9.30 -15.14
N LYS A 156 -7.49 -8.04 -15.13
CA LYS A 156 -6.67 -6.89 -15.57
C LYS A 156 -5.58 -6.60 -14.55
N LYS A 157 -4.39 -6.22 -15.02
CA LYS A 157 -3.30 -5.77 -14.14
C LYS A 157 -3.73 -4.49 -13.42
N GLY A 158 -3.63 -4.44 -12.10
CA GLY A 158 -4.12 -3.30 -11.34
C GLY A 158 -4.37 -3.60 -9.86
N SER A 159 -5.02 -2.65 -9.18
CA SER A 159 -5.32 -2.76 -7.76
C SER A 159 -6.55 -1.94 -7.37
N ILE A 160 -7.23 -2.40 -6.32
CA ILE A 160 -8.32 -1.70 -5.64
C ILE A 160 -8.01 -1.68 -4.14
N VAL A 161 -8.16 -0.51 -3.51
CA VAL A 161 -8.11 -0.36 -2.04
C VAL A 161 -9.39 0.34 -1.62
N LEU A 162 -10.18 -0.30 -0.75
CA LEU A 162 -11.39 0.24 -0.14
C LEU A 162 -11.19 0.30 1.37
N MET A 163 -11.40 1.47 1.96
CA MET A 163 -11.20 1.71 3.39
C MET A 163 -12.30 2.57 4.00
N ASN A 164 -12.47 2.48 5.31
CA ASN A 164 -13.30 3.41 6.06
C ASN A 164 -12.52 4.71 6.33
N PRO A 165 -13.05 5.88 5.93
CA PRO A 165 -12.33 7.13 6.06
C PRO A 165 -12.20 7.62 7.51
N LYS A 166 -13.12 7.22 8.39
CA LYS A 166 -13.16 7.62 9.80
C LYS A 166 -12.28 6.73 10.66
N THR A 167 -12.30 5.41 10.42
CA THR A 167 -11.61 4.45 11.29
C THR A 167 -10.23 4.05 10.79
N GLY A 168 -10.00 4.13 9.47
CA GLY A 168 -8.80 3.64 8.80
C GLY A 168 -8.85 2.15 8.43
N GLU A 169 -9.92 1.44 8.79
CA GLU A 169 -10.10 0.02 8.50
C GLU A 169 -10.11 -0.27 6.99
N ILE A 170 -9.33 -1.25 6.54
CA ILE A 170 -9.27 -1.70 5.16
C ILE A 170 -10.31 -2.80 4.91
N TYR A 171 -11.38 -2.50 4.19
CA TYR A 171 -12.45 -3.45 3.91
C TYR A 171 -12.16 -4.36 2.72
N ALA A 172 -11.40 -3.87 1.73
CA ALA A 172 -10.89 -4.68 0.64
C ALA A 172 -9.55 -4.13 0.13
N MET A 173 -8.63 -5.02 -0.19
CA MET A 173 -7.33 -4.69 -0.78
C MET A 173 -6.96 -5.76 -1.81
N ALA A 174 -7.34 -5.51 -3.06
CA ALA A 174 -7.13 -6.42 -4.18
C ALA A 174 -5.96 -5.94 -5.05
N SER A 175 -5.14 -6.88 -5.49
CA SER A 175 -4.03 -6.67 -6.40
C SER A 175 -4.03 -7.80 -7.42
N ASN A 176 -3.75 -7.48 -8.69
CA ASN A 176 -3.74 -8.47 -9.76
C ASN A 176 -2.63 -8.13 -10.79
N PRO A 177 -1.91 -9.12 -11.34
CA PRO A 177 -1.99 -10.57 -11.08
C PRO A 177 -1.51 -10.98 -9.70
N VAL A 178 -2.05 -12.08 -9.16
CA VAL A 178 -1.81 -12.56 -7.79
C VAL A 178 -1.51 -14.06 -7.80
N PHE A 179 -0.56 -14.49 -6.96
CA PHE A 179 -0.22 -15.90 -6.80
C PHE A 179 -1.23 -16.62 -5.88
N ASN A 180 -1.33 -17.93 -6.03
CA ASN A 180 -2.08 -18.78 -5.10
C ASN A 180 -1.12 -19.37 -4.04
N PRO A 181 -1.24 -18.99 -2.76
CA PRO A 181 -0.41 -19.56 -1.70
C PRO A 181 -0.58 -21.07 -1.59
N SER A 182 -1.78 -21.63 -1.80
CA SER A 182 -2.04 -23.07 -1.68
C SER A 182 -1.34 -23.93 -2.74
N SER A 183 -1.03 -23.35 -3.91
CA SER A 183 -0.34 -24.04 -5.01
C SER A 183 1.02 -23.42 -5.32
N LEU A 184 1.62 -22.75 -4.33
CA LEU A 184 2.84 -21.96 -4.52
C LEU A 184 4.03 -22.85 -4.91
N ARG A 185 4.12 -24.07 -4.35
CA ARG A 185 5.23 -25.00 -4.61
C ARG A 185 5.22 -25.50 -6.05
N GLU A 186 4.04 -25.78 -6.56
CA GLU A 186 3.83 -26.28 -7.92
C GLU A 186 4.11 -25.19 -8.96
N ASP A 187 3.81 -23.92 -8.64
CA ASP A 187 3.85 -22.80 -9.58
C ASP A 187 5.02 -21.82 -9.36
N TRP A 188 5.90 -22.08 -8.39
CA TRP A 188 6.95 -21.14 -7.95
C TRP A 188 7.80 -20.62 -9.11
N LYS A 189 8.21 -21.51 -10.02
CA LYS A 189 9.04 -21.15 -11.16
C LYS A 189 8.35 -20.12 -12.05
N ASN A 190 7.09 -20.36 -12.40
CA ASN A 190 6.32 -19.43 -13.26
C ASN A 190 6.08 -18.10 -12.54
N ILE A 191 5.83 -18.13 -11.23
CA ILE A 191 5.60 -16.93 -10.42
C ILE A 191 6.83 -16.01 -10.40
N VAL A 192 8.02 -16.58 -10.20
CA VAL A 192 9.26 -15.81 -10.05
C VAL A 192 9.85 -15.38 -11.39
N GLU A 193 9.71 -16.21 -12.43
CA GLU A 193 10.20 -15.90 -13.78
C GLU A 193 9.23 -15.00 -14.57
N SER A 194 8.00 -14.81 -14.11
CA SER A 194 7.00 -14.00 -14.82
C SER A 194 7.29 -12.49 -14.74
N GLU A 195 7.28 -11.85 -15.91
CA GLU A 195 7.34 -10.39 -16.06
C GLU A 195 6.06 -9.69 -15.55
N ASP A 196 4.99 -10.44 -15.27
CA ASP A 196 3.74 -9.88 -14.75
C ASP A 196 3.82 -9.51 -13.25
N GLY A 197 4.90 -9.90 -12.56
CA GLY A 197 5.14 -9.51 -11.17
C GLY A 197 4.09 -10.05 -10.22
N TYR A 198 3.88 -11.38 -10.20
CA TYR A 198 2.89 -12.03 -9.34
C TYR A 198 3.13 -11.79 -7.85
N LEU A 199 4.38 -11.61 -7.41
CA LEU A 199 4.73 -11.32 -6.02
C LEU A 199 4.57 -9.84 -5.63
N LEU A 200 4.36 -8.94 -6.60
CA LEU A 200 4.21 -7.51 -6.34
C LEU A 200 2.80 -7.22 -5.80
N ASN A 201 2.71 -6.84 -4.52
CA ASN A 201 1.49 -6.26 -4.00
C ASN A 201 1.31 -4.84 -4.56
N ARG A 202 0.50 -4.71 -5.61
CA ARG A 202 0.28 -3.43 -6.30
C ARG A 202 -0.43 -2.41 -5.41
N SER A 203 -1.21 -2.84 -4.42
CA SER A 203 -1.92 -1.95 -3.50
C SER A 203 -0.96 -1.10 -2.66
N THR A 204 0.13 -1.71 -2.18
CA THR A 204 1.05 -1.06 -1.22
C THR A 204 2.43 -0.79 -1.80
N MET A 205 2.87 -1.56 -2.80
CA MET A 205 4.23 -1.47 -3.35
C MET A 205 4.28 -0.94 -4.78
N GLY A 206 3.16 -0.99 -5.52
CA GLY A 206 3.06 -0.44 -6.87
C GLY A 206 3.19 1.08 -6.86
N LEU A 207 4.12 1.61 -7.65
CA LEU A 207 4.38 3.04 -7.78
C LEU A 207 4.01 3.50 -9.18
N TYR A 208 3.10 4.47 -9.26
CA TYR A 208 2.51 4.91 -10.51
C TYR A 208 2.43 6.42 -10.58
N ALA A 209 2.52 6.98 -11.78
CA ALA A 209 2.15 8.37 -11.99
C ALA A 209 0.65 8.55 -11.65
N PRO A 210 0.28 9.51 -10.76
CA PRO A 210 -1.11 9.70 -10.37
C PRO A 210 -1.97 10.30 -11.51
N GLY A 211 -1.36 11.09 -12.40
CA GLY A 211 -2.09 11.92 -13.34
C GLY A 211 -3.13 12.80 -12.62
N SER A 212 -4.29 13.00 -13.24
CA SER A 212 -5.26 13.99 -12.78
C SER A 212 -5.88 13.74 -11.38
N ILE A 213 -5.64 12.60 -10.71
CA ILE A 213 -6.04 12.46 -9.29
C ILE A 213 -5.17 13.34 -8.37
N PHE A 214 -3.92 13.66 -8.77
CA PHE A 214 -3.03 14.56 -8.03
C PHE A 214 -3.59 15.99 -7.93
N LYS A 215 -4.47 16.37 -8.85
CA LYS A 215 -5.14 17.68 -8.83
C LYS A 215 -5.95 17.91 -7.55
N VAL A 216 -6.34 16.87 -6.82
CA VAL A 216 -6.94 17.00 -5.48
C VAL A 216 -5.94 17.60 -4.49
N ILE A 217 -4.69 17.14 -4.52
CA ILE A 217 -3.59 17.69 -3.69
C ILE A 217 -3.27 19.12 -4.12
N THR A 218 -3.16 19.38 -5.44
CA THR A 218 -2.94 20.73 -5.96
C THR A 218 -4.08 21.70 -5.62
N ALA A 219 -5.34 21.25 -5.70
CA ALA A 219 -6.50 22.05 -5.32
C ALA A 219 -6.54 22.32 -3.80
N THR A 220 -6.11 21.36 -2.97
CA THR A 220 -5.89 21.60 -1.53
C THR A 220 -4.88 22.74 -1.33
N ALA A 221 -3.73 22.67 -2.00
CA ALA A 221 -2.71 23.71 -1.91
C ALA A 221 -3.21 25.08 -2.39
N ALA A 222 -4.06 25.11 -3.42
CA ALA A 222 -4.70 26.33 -3.89
C ALA A 222 -5.65 26.96 -2.86
N LEU A 223 -6.52 26.16 -2.26
CA LEU A 223 -7.50 26.62 -1.27
C LEU A 223 -6.85 27.08 0.03
N GLU A 224 -5.75 26.44 0.45
CA GLU A 224 -4.93 26.86 1.59
C GLU A 224 -4.16 28.17 1.33
N ASN A 225 -4.16 28.68 0.08
CA ASN A 225 -3.40 29.85 -0.34
C ASN A 225 -4.30 30.88 -1.07
N PRO A 226 -5.15 31.63 -0.35
CA PRO A 226 -6.17 32.50 -0.95
C PRO A 226 -5.63 33.65 -1.81
N GLY A 227 -4.32 33.90 -1.80
CA GLY A 227 -3.66 34.89 -2.65
C GLY A 227 -3.37 34.44 -4.08
N ILE A 228 -3.67 33.19 -4.46
CA ILE A 228 -3.47 32.72 -5.84
C ILE A 228 -4.68 33.05 -6.73
N ASN A 229 -4.43 33.24 -8.02
CA ASN A 229 -5.51 33.43 -8.97
C ASN A 229 -6.11 32.06 -9.32
N THR A 230 -7.40 31.90 -9.05
CA THR A 230 -8.16 30.66 -9.34
C THR A 230 -9.06 30.79 -10.57
N ASN A 231 -8.97 31.89 -11.32
CA ASN A 231 -9.69 32.11 -12.57
C ASN A 231 -8.74 31.90 -13.77
N TYR A 232 -9.15 31.06 -14.70
CA TYR A 232 -8.35 30.63 -15.84
C TYR A 232 -9.12 30.78 -17.15
N ASP A 233 -8.41 31.12 -18.22
CA ASP A 233 -8.92 31.08 -19.60
C ASP A 233 -8.26 29.91 -20.34
N CYS A 234 -8.96 28.78 -20.38
CA CYS A 234 -8.47 27.56 -20.99
C CYS A 234 -8.69 27.58 -22.51
N LYS A 235 -7.59 27.68 -23.25
CA LYS A 235 -7.53 27.62 -24.72
C LYS A 235 -7.18 26.21 -25.25
N GLY A 236 -7.23 25.20 -24.39
CA GLY A 236 -6.86 23.81 -24.70
C GLY A 236 -5.36 23.51 -24.62
N SER A 237 -4.52 24.53 -24.54
CA SER A 237 -3.09 24.40 -24.23
C SER A 237 -2.53 25.68 -23.59
N VAL A 238 -1.37 25.54 -22.95
CA VAL A 238 -0.60 26.65 -22.39
C VAL A 238 0.89 26.41 -22.55
N LYS A 239 1.64 27.47 -22.88
CA LYS A 239 3.10 27.41 -22.98
C LYS A 239 3.72 27.80 -21.63
N ILE A 240 4.48 26.89 -21.03
CA ILE A 240 5.20 27.08 -19.78
C ILE A 240 6.68 26.89 -20.09
N ASN A 241 7.48 27.96 -19.96
CA ASN A 241 8.93 27.97 -20.22
C ASN A 241 9.35 27.22 -21.50
N GLY A 242 8.66 27.44 -22.62
CA GLY A 242 8.97 26.78 -23.90
C GLY A 242 8.21 25.47 -24.16
N TYR A 243 7.78 24.76 -23.11
CA TYR A 243 7.00 23.52 -23.20
C TYR A 243 5.51 23.80 -23.38
N THR A 244 4.83 23.02 -24.22
CA THR A 244 3.37 23.14 -24.45
C THR A 244 2.64 22.07 -23.67
N LEU A 245 1.97 22.48 -22.59
CA LEU A 245 1.07 21.63 -21.82
C LEU A 245 -0.31 21.64 -22.47
N ASN A 246 -0.84 20.47 -22.81
CA ASN A 246 -2.14 20.33 -23.46
C ASN A 246 -3.20 19.80 -22.49
N ASP A 247 -4.43 20.25 -22.69
CA ASP A 247 -5.60 19.54 -22.18
C ASP A 247 -5.83 18.22 -22.93
N TYR A 248 -6.62 17.33 -22.31
CA TYR A 248 -7.05 16.10 -22.98
C TYR A 248 -7.77 16.43 -24.30
N ASP A 249 -7.38 15.74 -25.37
CA ASP A 249 -7.79 16.02 -26.76
C ASP A 249 -7.60 17.47 -27.22
N LYS A 250 -6.75 18.26 -26.54
CA LYS A 250 -6.52 19.69 -26.79
C LYS A 250 -7.81 20.52 -26.73
N THR A 251 -8.80 20.06 -25.96
CA THR A 251 -10.10 20.71 -25.87
C THR A 251 -10.02 22.00 -25.05
N ALA A 252 -10.51 23.10 -25.62
CA ALA A 252 -10.67 24.36 -24.90
C ALA A 252 -11.89 24.31 -23.97
N HIS A 253 -11.69 24.67 -22.70
CA HIS A 253 -12.75 24.71 -21.70
C HIS A 253 -13.29 26.12 -21.43
N GLY A 254 -12.68 27.15 -22.02
CA GLY A 254 -13.08 28.55 -21.83
C GLY A 254 -12.73 29.06 -20.43
N ARG A 255 -13.54 30.00 -19.93
CA ARG A 255 -13.35 30.58 -18.60
C ARG A 255 -13.78 29.60 -17.52
N LEU A 256 -12.87 29.32 -16.59
CA LEU A 256 -13.07 28.39 -15.49
C LEU A 256 -12.59 29.01 -14.18
N ASP A 257 -13.31 28.76 -13.09
CA ASP A 257 -12.80 28.88 -11.73
C ASP A 257 -12.16 27.55 -11.27
N LEU A 258 -11.71 27.46 -10.01
CA LEU A 258 -11.11 26.25 -9.45
C LEU A 258 -12.05 25.03 -9.54
N GLU A 259 -13.33 25.22 -9.24
CA GLU A 259 -14.33 24.15 -9.32
C GLU A 259 -14.48 23.66 -10.76
N GLY A 260 -14.71 24.57 -11.71
CA GLY A 260 -14.83 24.26 -13.13
C GLY A 260 -13.58 23.56 -13.67
N ALA A 261 -12.39 24.02 -13.25
CA ALA A 261 -11.13 23.39 -13.59
C ALA A 261 -11.02 21.96 -13.06
N LEU A 262 -11.45 21.68 -11.82
CA LEU A 262 -11.43 20.33 -11.27
C LEU A 262 -12.47 19.41 -11.94
N VAL A 263 -13.68 19.92 -12.17
CA VAL A 263 -14.80 19.21 -12.83
C VAL A 263 -14.47 18.82 -14.26
N LYS A 264 -13.86 19.74 -15.03
CA LYS A 264 -13.38 19.48 -16.40
C LYS A 264 -12.01 18.82 -16.43
N SER A 265 -11.35 18.69 -15.28
CA SER A 265 -10.00 18.15 -15.16
C SER A 265 -8.99 18.90 -16.03
N CYS A 266 -9.08 20.23 -16.10
CA CYS A 266 -8.29 21.08 -17.00
C CYS A 266 -6.79 21.11 -16.61
N ASN A 267 -5.92 20.55 -17.45
CA ASN A 267 -4.46 20.59 -17.32
C ASN A 267 -3.91 22.01 -17.41
N VAL A 268 -4.49 22.86 -18.28
CA VAL A 268 -4.03 24.25 -18.44
C VAL A 268 -4.14 25.01 -17.11
N ALA A 269 -5.32 24.98 -16.48
CA ALA A 269 -5.57 25.64 -15.20
C ALA A 269 -4.65 25.11 -14.11
N PHE A 270 -4.58 23.78 -13.92
CA PHE A 270 -3.77 23.17 -12.86
C PHE A 270 -2.25 23.31 -13.10
N GLY A 271 -1.80 23.33 -14.36
CA GLY A 271 -0.40 23.59 -14.68
C GLY A 271 0.01 25.02 -14.32
N GLN A 272 -0.80 26.01 -14.68
CA GLN A 272 -0.57 27.41 -14.30
C GLN A 272 -0.65 27.61 -12.79
N MET A 273 -1.61 26.95 -12.12
CA MET A 273 -1.77 26.96 -10.67
C MET A 273 -0.54 26.38 -9.98
N GLY A 274 0.02 25.28 -10.49
CA GLY A 274 1.25 24.68 -9.99
C GLY A 274 2.44 25.62 -10.03
N VAL A 275 2.61 26.32 -11.16
CA VAL A 275 3.66 27.35 -11.31
C VAL A 275 3.44 28.49 -10.31
N GLN A 276 2.20 28.98 -10.16
CA GLN A 276 1.89 30.07 -9.24
C GLN A 276 2.09 29.70 -7.76
N LEU A 277 1.74 28.48 -7.37
CA LEU A 277 1.97 27.95 -6.02
C LEU A 277 3.46 27.77 -5.73
N GLY A 278 4.22 27.35 -6.74
CA GLY A 278 5.62 27.00 -6.60
C GLY A 278 5.83 25.68 -5.86
N LYS A 279 7.08 25.22 -5.88
CA LYS A 279 7.49 23.91 -5.33
C LYS A 279 7.16 23.75 -3.85
N GLU A 280 7.49 24.74 -3.03
CA GLU A 280 7.45 24.57 -1.57
C GLU A 280 6.03 24.37 -1.06
N LYS A 281 5.05 25.12 -1.58
CA LYS A 281 3.65 24.96 -1.19
C LYS A 281 3.07 23.62 -1.63
N LEU A 282 3.37 23.18 -2.86
CA LEU A 282 2.96 21.87 -3.34
C LEU A 282 3.59 20.73 -2.54
N ARG A 283 4.88 20.86 -2.20
CA ARG A 283 5.61 19.88 -1.40
C ARG A 283 5.04 19.79 0.02
N GLU A 284 4.79 20.92 0.67
CA GLU A 284 4.24 20.96 2.02
C GLU A 284 2.91 20.20 2.09
N VAL A 285 1.98 20.49 1.19
CA VAL A 285 0.68 19.82 1.14
C VAL A 285 0.85 18.35 0.78
N SER A 286 1.70 18.01 -0.19
CA SER A 286 1.99 16.61 -0.55
C SER A 286 2.54 15.81 0.64
N GLU A 287 3.42 16.41 1.45
CA GLU A 287 3.97 15.79 2.65
C GLU A 287 2.93 15.66 3.78
N LYS A 288 1.94 16.55 3.87
CA LYS A 288 0.77 16.36 4.75
C LYS A 288 -0.04 15.14 4.31
N TYR A 289 -0.22 14.92 3.00
CA TYR A 289 -0.81 13.70 2.42
C TYR A 289 0.11 12.45 2.45
N MET A 290 1.18 12.47 3.26
CA MET A 290 2.13 11.36 3.44
C MET A 290 3.00 11.01 2.22
N LEU A 291 3.04 11.83 1.17
CA LEU A 291 4.09 11.69 0.15
C LEU A 291 5.45 12.02 0.78
N ASN A 292 6.50 11.32 0.35
CA ASN A 292 7.85 11.32 0.93
C ASN A 292 7.96 10.84 2.39
N LYS A 293 6.89 10.30 2.97
CA LYS A 293 6.85 9.76 4.34
C LYS A 293 6.55 8.27 4.31
N GLU A 294 7.00 7.58 5.36
CA GLU A 294 6.60 6.20 5.61
C GLU A 294 5.17 6.16 6.13
N ILE A 295 4.34 5.28 5.55
CA ILE A 295 2.98 5.05 6.00
C ILE A 295 3.02 3.86 6.97
N PRO A 296 2.74 4.06 8.27
CA PRO A 296 2.69 2.96 9.22
C PRO A 296 1.48 2.07 8.91
N PHE A 297 1.74 0.86 8.43
CA PHE A 297 0.74 -0.11 8.00
C PHE A 297 1.19 -1.54 8.30
N ASP A 298 0.25 -2.48 8.35
CA ASP A 298 0.49 -3.90 8.65
C ASP A 298 1.31 -4.64 7.59
N LEU A 299 1.41 -4.06 6.39
CA LEU A 299 2.19 -4.58 5.28
C LEU A 299 3.21 -3.54 4.86
N LYS A 300 4.30 -4.00 4.24
CA LYS A 300 5.30 -3.10 3.65
C LYS A 300 4.66 -2.20 2.60
N VAL A 301 4.90 -0.90 2.74
CA VAL A 301 4.43 0.14 1.80
C VAL A 301 5.64 0.80 1.15
N SER A 302 5.60 0.93 -0.18
CA SER A 302 6.55 1.79 -0.90
C SER A 302 6.21 3.24 -0.63
N ASN A 303 7.22 4.05 -0.31
CA ASN A 303 6.98 5.48 -0.10
C ASN A 303 6.53 6.12 -1.42
N SER A 304 5.36 6.77 -1.39
CA SER A 304 4.95 7.67 -2.47
C SER A 304 5.91 8.85 -2.52
N VAL A 305 6.23 9.35 -3.71
CA VAL A 305 7.31 10.31 -3.93
C VAL A 305 6.77 11.59 -4.54
N PHE A 306 7.08 12.72 -3.90
CA PHE A 306 7.04 14.04 -4.51
C PHE A 306 8.49 14.49 -4.75
N SER A 307 8.86 14.79 -6.01
CA SER A 307 10.26 14.98 -6.38
C SER A 307 10.98 16.06 -5.54
N LYS A 308 12.14 15.68 -4.98
CA LYS A 308 12.95 16.54 -4.11
C LYS A 308 13.89 17.48 -4.90
N LYS A 309 14.10 17.22 -6.20
CA LYS A 309 15.02 18.00 -7.04
C LYS A 309 14.50 19.43 -7.27
N ARG A 310 15.37 20.35 -7.72
CA ARG A 310 14.90 21.66 -8.19
C ARG A 310 13.97 21.42 -9.37
N MET A 311 12.80 22.06 -9.34
CA MET A 311 11.82 22.03 -10.41
C MET A 311 11.81 23.40 -11.04
N ASP A 312 11.93 23.47 -12.36
CA ASP A 312 11.59 24.68 -13.10
C ASP A 312 10.07 24.77 -13.28
N ASP A 313 9.58 25.86 -13.87
CA ASP A 313 8.15 26.08 -14.07
C ASP A 313 7.51 24.97 -14.91
N THR A 314 8.24 24.39 -15.87
CA THR A 314 7.76 23.27 -16.68
C THR A 314 7.53 22.03 -15.81
N GLU A 315 8.52 21.64 -15.00
CA GLU A 315 8.41 20.48 -14.11
C GLU A 315 7.34 20.73 -13.03
N LEU A 316 7.16 21.97 -12.56
CA LEU A 316 6.08 22.33 -11.64
C LEU A 316 4.70 22.19 -12.27
N GLY A 317 4.50 22.73 -13.48
CA GLY A 317 3.22 22.64 -14.18
C GLY A 317 2.83 21.19 -14.50
N VAL A 318 3.79 20.38 -14.92
CA VAL A 318 3.61 18.94 -15.18
C VAL A 318 3.36 18.17 -13.87
N THR A 319 4.10 18.47 -12.80
CA THR A 319 3.91 17.85 -11.48
C THR A 319 2.53 18.15 -10.90
N ALA A 320 2.04 19.38 -11.06
CA ALA A 320 0.74 19.82 -10.55
C ALA A 320 -0.46 19.14 -11.22
N ILE A 321 -0.27 18.55 -12.40
CA ILE A 321 -1.30 17.70 -13.03
C ILE A 321 -1.08 16.20 -12.74
N GLY A 322 -0.10 15.87 -11.90
CA GLY A 322 0.26 14.50 -11.51
C GLY A 322 1.11 13.76 -12.53
N GLN A 323 1.81 14.48 -13.40
CA GLN A 323 2.75 13.93 -14.38
C GLN A 323 4.20 14.20 -13.96
N GLY A 324 5.16 13.58 -14.65
CA GLY A 324 6.59 13.74 -14.37
C GLY A 324 7.10 12.72 -13.36
N LYS A 325 7.83 13.17 -12.33
CA LYS A 325 8.56 12.27 -11.41
C LYS A 325 7.80 11.92 -10.13
N THR A 326 6.54 12.34 -10.02
CA THR A 326 5.70 12.04 -8.86
C THR A 326 5.11 10.65 -9.03
N LEU A 327 5.32 9.79 -8.03
CA LEU A 327 4.82 8.41 -8.03
C LEU A 327 4.05 8.15 -6.74
N VAL A 328 2.92 7.46 -6.84
CA VAL A 328 2.05 7.17 -5.69
C VAL A 328 1.66 5.70 -5.65
N THR A 329 1.34 5.22 -4.46
CA THR A 329 0.74 3.90 -4.26
C THR A 329 -0.79 3.98 -4.24
N PRO A 330 -1.51 2.93 -4.66
CA PRO A 330 -2.97 2.88 -4.53
C PRO A 330 -3.46 3.09 -3.09
N LEU A 331 -2.76 2.53 -2.10
CA LEU A 331 -3.04 2.75 -0.68
C LEU A 331 -2.94 4.24 -0.31
N ASN A 332 -1.87 4.93 -0.69
CA ASN A 332 -1.73 6.35 -0.40
C ASN A 332 -2.85 7.17 -1.05
N MET A 333 -3.27 6.81 -2.27
CA MET A 333 -4.36 7.48 -2.97
C MET A 333 -5.75 7.20 -2.37
N ALA A 334 -5.97 6.02 -1.77
CA ALA A 334 -7.16 5.77 -0.96
C ALA A 334 -7.17 6.63 0.31
N MET A 335 -6.01 6.78 0.95
CA MET A 335 -5.83 7.67 2.11
C MET A 335 -6.08 9.14 1.74
N VAL A 336 -5.66 9.61 0.56
CA VAL A 336 -5.98 10.97 0.08
C VAL A 336 -7.48 11.19 -0.01
N ALA A 337 -8.23 10.26 -0.63
CA ALA A 337 -9.68 10.33 -0.69
C ALA A 337 -10.32 10.26 0.71
N SER A 338 -9.80 9.40 1.58
CA SER A 338 -10.23 9.27 2.98
C SER A 338 -10.03 10.55 3.78
N ALA A 339 -8.92 11.27 3.60
CA ALA A 339 -8.67 12.50 4.33
C ALA A 339 -9.69 13.60 3.98
N ILE A 340 -10.04 13.74 2.69
CA ILE A 340 -11.09 14.68 2.25
C ILE A 340 -12.47 14.26 2.80
N ALA A 341 -12.76 12.96 2.78
CA ALA A 341 -13.98 12.39 3.34
C ALA A 341 -14.09 12.64 4.86
N ASN A 342 -12.96 12.63 5.56
CA ASN A 342 -12.84 12.75 7.01
C ASN A 342 -12.42 14.16 7.46
N ASN A 343 -12.99 15.20 6.82
CA ASN A 343 -12.83 16.61 7.22
C ASN A 343 -11.38 17.10 7.33
N GLY A 344 -10.47 16.52 6.53
CA GLY A 344 -9.06 16.90 6.49
C GLY A 344 -8.18 16.08 7.43
N GLU A 345 -8.73 15.08 8.13
CA GLU A 345 -7.95 14.17 8.97
C GLU A 345 -7.61 12.87 8.23
N MET A 346 -6.34 12.68 7.94
CA MET A 346 -5.82 11.42 7.40
C MET A 346 -5.52 10.46 8.55
N VAL A 347 -6.29 9.38 8.65
CA VAL A 347 -6.13 8.34 9.66
C VAL A 347 -5.16 7.24 9.22
N LYS A 348 -4.57 6.53 10.19
CA LYS A 348 -3.70 5.38 9.97
C LYS A 348 -4.52 4.24 9.36
N PRO A 349 -4.10 3.64 8.23
CA PRO A 349 -4.77 2.46 7.71
C PRO A 349 -4.56 1.24 8.64
N ILE A 350 -5.59 0.43 8.81
CA ILE A 350 -5.62 -0.74 9.70
C ILE A 350 -6.11 -1.95 8.90
N LEU A 351 -5.26 -2.96 8.74
CA LEU A 351 -5.56 -4.24 8.11
C LEU A 351 -5.84 -5.34 9.14
N VAL A 352 -5.08 -5.36 10.24
CA VAL A 352 -5.30 -6.27 11.36
C VAL A 352 -6.04 -5.50 12.46
N LYS A 353 -7.27 -5.89 12.74
CA LYS A 353 -8.10 -5.27 13.78
C LYS A 353 -7.57 -5.63 15.16
N GLN A 354 -7.36 -6.92 15.41
CA GLN A 354 -6.93 -7.42 16.70
C GLN A 354 -6.18 -8.75 16.59
N VAL A 355 -5.40 -9.01 17.65
CA VAL A 355 -4.74 -10.29 17.92
C VAL A 355 -5.45 -10.93 19.11
N GLU A 356 -5.85 -12.18 18.96
CA GLU A 356 -6.59 -12.94 19.97
C GLU A 356 -5.81 -14.17 20.40
N SER A 357 -5.98 -14.59 21.66
CA SER A 357 -5.50 -15.91 22.09
C SER A 357 -6.24 -17.02 21.32
N PRO A 358 -5.72 -18.27 21.34
CA PRO A 358 -6.43 -19.42 20.78
C PRO A 358 -7.87 -19.58 21.30
N GLU A 359 -8.14 -19.12 22.53
CA GLU A 359 -9.45 -19.16 23.19
C GLU A 359 -10.34 -17.94 22.89
N GLY A 360 -9.89 -17.03 22.01
CA GLY A 360 -10.65 -15.83 21.61
C GLY A 360 -10.52 -14.64 22.56
N LYS A 361 -9.56 -14.65 23.50
CA LYS A 361 -9.31 -13.48 24.34
C LYS A 361 -8.51 -12.44 23.55
N ILE A 362 -9.03 -11.22 23.42
CA ILE A 362 -8.31 -10.10 22.81
C ILE A 362 -7.02 -9.82 23.61
N LEU A 363 -5.88 -9.90 22.93
CA LEU A 363 -4.54 -9.61 23.47
C LEU A 363 -4.08 -8.21 23.08
N THR A 364 -4.29 -7.84 21.82
CA THR A 364 -3.94 -6.54 21.24
C THR A 364 -5.05 -6.10 20.31
N GLU A 365 -5.41 -4.81 20.34
CA GLU A 365 -6.41 -4.22 19.44
C GLU A 365 -5.84 -2.94 18.82
N ASN A 366 -6.03 -2.78 17.51
CA ASN A 366 -5.65 -1.56 16.80
C ASN A 366 -6.81 -0.56 16.81
N TYR A 367 -6.53 0.65 17.29
CA TYR A 367 -7.51 1.74 17.32
C TYR A 367 -7.20 2.80 16.27
N THR A 368 -8.24 3.55 15.89
CA THR A 368 -8.12 4.71 15.00
C THR A 368 -7.14 5.73 15.55
N LYS A 369 -6.24 6.19 14.67
CA LYS A 369 -5.24 7.21 14.99
C LYS A 369 -5.05 8.16 13.81
N THR A 370 -5.16 9.46 14.04
CA THR A 370 -4.84 10.47 13.03
C THR A 370 -3.32 10.52 12.79
N LEU A 371 -2.91 10.38 11.53
CA LEU A 371 -1.50 10.51 11.11
C LEU A 371 -1.16 11.95 10.75
N SER A 372 -2.09 12.65 10.09
CA SER A 372 -1.89 14.02 9.65
C SER A 372 -3.22 14.75 9.50
N THR A 373 -3.24 16.02 9.88
CA THR A 373 -4.28 16.97 9.44
C THR A 373 -3.82 17.59 8.14
N VAL A 374 -4.42 17.20 7.02
CA VAL A 374 -3.99 17.60 5.68
C VAL A 374 -4.48 18.99 5.28
N THR A 375 -5.63 19.40 5.81
CA THR A 375 -6.29 20.69 5.56
C THR A 375 -7.41 20.90 6.58
N THR A 376 -8.08 22.05 6.56
CA THR A 376 -9.19 22.32 7.48
C THR A 376 -10.50 21.64 7.03
N PRO A 377 -11.50 21.51 7.93
CA PRO A 377 -12.83 21.02 7.55
C PRO A 377 -13.48 21.86 6.44
N GLU A 378 -13.28 23.17 6.43
CA GLU A 378 -13.87 24.08 5.43
C GLU A 378 -13.28 23.85 4.04
N VAL A 379 -11.96 23.68 3.94
CA VAL A 379 -11.30 23.36 2.67
C VAL A 379 -11.65 21.94 2.21
N SER A 380 -11.72 20.99 3.15
CA SER A 380 -12.17 19.62 2.85
C SER A 380 -13.60 19.60 2.31
N GLN A 381 -14.50 20.42 2.88
CA GLN A 381 -15.87 20.53 2.43
C GLN A 381 -15.95 21.15 1.02
N GLN A 382 -15.17 22.20 0.73
CA GLN A 382 -15.08 22.76 -0.61
C GLN A 382 -14.59 21.72 -1.63
N LEU A 383 -13.53 20.96 -1.31
CA LEU A 383 -13.02 19.90 -2.19
C LEU A 383 -14.04 18.77 -2.38
N LYS A 384 -14.72 18.35 -1.32
CA LYS A 384 -15.79 17.37 -1.37
C LYS A 384 -16.89 17.80 -2.34
N ASP A 385 -17.36 19.05 -2.27
CA ASP A 385 -18.40 19.57 -3.16
C ASP A 385 -17.93 19.60 -4.63
N MET A 386 -16.68 20.00 -4.89
CA MET A 386 -16.10 19.93 -6.23
C MET A 386 -15.97 18.48 -6.73
N MET A 387 -15.57 17.54 -5.87
CA MET A 387 -15.45 16.11 -6.21
C MET A 387 -16.83 15.45 -6.46
N VAL A 388 -17.89 15.90 -5.76
CA VAL A 388 -19.28 15.51 -6.08
C VAL A 388 -19.68 16.04 -7.47
N LYS A 389 -19.28 17.26 -7.82
CA LYS A 389 -19.51 17.82 -9.17
C LYS A 389 -18.75 17.08 -10.27
N VAL A 390 -17.52 16.62 -10.00
CA VAL A 390 -16.76 15.77 -10.94
C VAL A 390 -17.56 14.51 -11.30
N VAL A 391 -18.21 13.88 -10.33
CA VAL A 391 -19.01 12.66 -10.58
C VAL A 391 -20.38 13.00 -11.18
N SER A 392 -21.10 14.01 -10.67
CA SER A 392 -22.45 14.31 -11.17
C SER A 392 -22.48 14.92 -12.58
N SER A 393 -21.48 15.75 -12.94
CA SER A 393 -21.49 16.50 -14.20
C SER A 393 -20.16 16.50 -14.98
N GLY A 394 -19.07 16.01 -14.38
CA GLY A 394 -17.73 16.02 -14.94
C GLY A 394 -17.24 14.69 -15.52
N THR A 395 -15.93 14.44 -15.38
CA THR A 395 -15.24 13.27 -15.94
C THR A 395 -15.53 11.96 -15.20
N GLY A 396 -16.12 12.02 -14.00
CA GLY A 396 -16.35 10.88 -13.12
C GLY A 396 -17.75 10.26 -13.21
N LYS A 397 -18.58 10.63 -14.19
CA LYS A 397 -20.00 10.23 -14.29
C LYS A 397 -20.30 8.75 -14.11
N ASN A 398 -19.41 7.89 -14.59
CA ASN A 398 -19.62 6.45 -14.48
C ASN A 398 -19.46 5.90 -13.05
N ALA A 399 -18.95 6.72 -12.11
CA ALA A 399 -18.95 6.41 -10.68
C ALA A 399 -20.29 6.71 -9.98
N SER A 400 -21.24 7.35 -10.65
CA SER A 400 -22.50 7.78 -10.04
C SER A 400 -23.37 6.59 -9.61
N ILE A 401 -24.01 6.73 -8.45
CA ILE A 401 -24.94 5.76 -7.87
C ILE A 401 -26.28 6.48 -7.66
N ARG A 402 -27.38 5.81 -8.03
CA ARG A 402 -28.72 6.38 -7.85
C ARG A 402 -28.98 6.59 -6.36
N ASN A 403 -29.43 7.80 -6.00
CA ASN A 403 -29.78 8.20 -4.62
C ASN A 403 -28.61 8.19 -3.62
N VAL A 404 -27.35 8.09 -4.06
CA VAL A 404 -26.17 8.21 -3.21
C VAL A 404 -25.25 9.27 -3.81
N LYS A 405 -24.86 10.26 -3.01
CA LYS A 405 -23.88 11.26 -3.45
C LYS A 405 -22.51 10.59 -3.46
N VAL A 406 -21.85 10.57 -4.61
CA VAL A 406 -20.49 10.02 -4.75
C VAL A 406 -19.56 11.18 -5.07
N ALA A 407 -18.48 11.31 -4.30
CA ALA A 407 -17.39 12.24 -4.57
C ALA A 407 -16.24 11.47 -5.22
N GLY A 408 -15.59 12.04 -6.24
CA GLY A 408 -14.43 11.38 -6.82
C GLY A 408 -13.63 12.21 -7.80
N LYS A 409 -12.50 11.65 -8.22
CA LYS A 409 -11.64 12.20 -9.26
C LYS A 409 -11.09 11.07 -10.13
N THR A 410 -11.19 11.24 -11.44
CA THR A 410 -10.55 10.35 -12.42
C THR A 410 -9.13 10.82 -12.72
N GLY A 411 -8.27 9.87 -13.07
CA GLY A 411 -6.95 10.11 -13.61
C GLY A 411 -6.68 9.25 -14.83
N THR A 412 -5.94 9.81 -15.77
CA THR A 412 -5.29 9.07 -16.85
C THR A 412 -3.84 9.50 -16.83
N ALA A 413 -2.94 8.56 -16.55
CA ALA A 413 -1.53 8.84 -16.47
C ALA A 413 -0.83 8.17 -17.65
N GLU A 414 -0.25 8.99 -18.53
CA GLU A 414 0.73 8.57 -19.51
C GLU A 414 1.88 7.83 -18.81
N ASN A 415 2.41 6.81 -19.47
CA ASN A 415 3.51 5.99 -18.98
C ASN A 415 4.52 5.78 -20.11
N GLU A 416 5.67 5.17 -19.82
CA GLU A 416 6.69 4.85 -20.82
C GLU A 416 6.19 3.86 -21.89
N THR A 417 5.12 3.12 -21.60
CA THR A 417 4.40 2.30 -22.56
C THR A 417 3.35 3.10 -23.33
N ASP A 418 2.98 2.69 -24.53
CA ASP A 418 1.92 3.32 -25.36
C ASP A 418 0.52 3.37 -24.71
N LYS A 419 0.31 2.68 -23.59
CA LYS A 419 -0.97 2.62 -22.87
C LYS A 419 -0.89 3.33 -21.52
N SER A 420 -1.87 4.17 -21.25
CA SER A 420 -2.00 4.90 -20.00
C SER A 420 -2.59 4.06 -18.86
N HIS A 421 -2.27 4.44 -17.63
CA HIS A 421 -2.93 3.95 -16.43
C HIS A 421 -4.27 4.64 -16.25
N ALA A 422 -5.31 3.86 -15.93
CA ALA A 422 -6.63 4.40 -15.59
C ALA A 422 -6.81 4.43 -14.07
N TRP A 423 -7.08 5.63 -13.54
CA TRP A 423 -7.23 5.89 -12.11
C TRP A 423 -8.63 6.38 -11.75
N PHE A 424 -9.10 5.98 -10.58
CA PHE A 424 -10.19 6.64 -9.88
C PHE A 424 -9.90 6.66 -8.38
N ILE A 425 -10.10 7.81 -7.74
CA ILE A 425 -10.20 7.91 -6.29
C ILE A 425 -11.54 8.54 -5.92
N GLY A 426 -12.09 8.19 -4.78
CA GLY A 426 -13.36 8.78 -4.35
C GLY A 426 -13.87 8.23 -3.04
N PHE A 427 -15.04 8.70 -2.63
CA PHE A 427 -15.72 8.25 -1.44
C PHE A 427 -17.24 8.37 -1.56
N ALA A 428 -17.94 7.54 -0.79
CA ALA A 428 -19.39 7.49 -0.75
C ALA A 428 -19.89 6.99 0.63
N PRO A 429 -21.09 7.39 1.06
CA PRO A 429 -21.83 8.58 0.59
C PRO A 429 -21.03 9.86 0.85
N ALA A 430 -21.21 10.93 0.07
CA ALA A 430 -20.42 12.15 0.24
C ALA A 430 -20.88 12.98 1.45
N ASP A 431 -22.16 12.89 1.80
CA ASP A 431 -22.81 13.58 2.91
C ASP A 431 -22.49 12.96 4.27
N ASP A 432 -22.40 11.63 4.36
CA ASP A 432 -21.84 10.93 5.51
C ASP A 432 -20.86 9.86 5.06
N PRO A 433 -19.57 10.19 4.85
CA PRO A 433 -18.61 9.25 4.27
C PRO A 433 -18.32 8.04 5.13
N GLU A 434 -18.58 6.86 4.57
CA GLU A 434 -18.31 5.55 5.18
C GLU A 434 -17.24 4.77 4.41
N LEU A 435 -17.04 5.10 3.14
CA LEU A 435 -16.17 4.37 2.23
C LEU A 435 -15.31 5.32 1.42
N ALA A 436 -14.00 5.11 1.43
CA ALA A 436 -13.04 5.75 0.54
C ALA A 436 -12.33 4.68 -0.30
N ILE A 437 -12.14 4.95 -1.59
CA ILE A 437 -11.60 3.99 -2.55
C ILE A 437 -10.51 4.59 -3.42
N SER A 438 -9.60 3.73 -3.85
CA SER A 438 -8.64 3.95 -4.93
C SER A 438 -8.66 2.76 -5.87
N VAL A 439 -8.73 3.02 -7.17
CA VAL A 439 -8.70 2.02 -8.24
C VAL A 439 -7.65 2.43 -9.26
N VAL A 440 -6.75 1.51 -9.59
CA VAL A 440 -5.81 1.63 -10.71
C VAL A 440 -5.88 0.41 -11.62
N LEU A 441 -5.89 0.66 -12.93
CA LEU A 441 -5.68 -0.36 -13.95
C LEU A 441 -4.43 -0.01 -14.76
N GLU A 442 -3.46 -0.90 -14.75
CA GLU A 442 -2.21 -0.75 -15.48
C GLU A 442 -2.43 -0.89 -16.98
N ASN A 443 -1.81 0.00 -17.77
CA ASN A 443 -1.77 -0.09 -19.23
C ASN A 443 -3.13 -0.41 -19.87
N SER A 444 -4.19 0.20 -19.31
CA SER A 444 -5.57 -0.11 -19.69
C SER A 444 -5.89 0.32 -21.12
N GLY A 445 -5.14 1.30 -21.65
CA GLY A 445 -5.46 1.95 -22.92
C GLY A 445 -6.80 2.69 -22.90
N SER A 446 -7.32 2.99 -21.70
CA SER A 446 -8.61 3.62 -21.47
C SER A 446 -8.47 4.76 -20.44
N THR A 447 -9.55 5.51 -20.23
CA THR A 447 -9.56 6.60 -19.25
C THR A 447 -9.95 6.09 -17.86
N GLY A 448 -9.55 6.82 -16.81
CA GLY A 448 -10.05 6.59 -15.46
C GLY A 448 -11.58 6.62 -15.36
N GLY A 449 -12.23 7.49 -16.15
CA GLY A 449 -13.68 7.62 -16.16
C GLY A 449 -14.41 6.45 -16.83
N SER A 450 -13.83 5.84 -17.86
CA SER A 450 -14.45 4.70 -18.57
C SER A 450 -14.12 3.35 -17.95
N ALA A 451 -12.94 3.19 -17.34
CA ALA A 451 -12.46 1.89 -16.86
C ALA A 451 -12.44 1.76 -15.33
N ALA A 452 -11.93 2.76 -14.60
CA ALA A 452 -11.75 2.67 -13.14
C ALA A 452 -12.99 3.14 -12.35
N ALA A 453 -13.68 4.19 -12.81
CA ALA A 453 -14.86 4.74 -12.16
C ALA A 453 -16.05 3.75 -12.04
N PRO A 454 -16.39 2.93 -13.06
CA PRO A 454 -17.44 1.91 -12.90
C PRO A 454 -17.09 0.82 -11.87
N ILE A 455 -15.81 0.44 -11.78
CA ILE A 455 -15.34 -0.51 -10.77
C ILE A 455 -15.59 0.04 -9.37
N ALA A 456 -15.25 1.32 -9.14
CA ALA A 456 -15.51 1.98 -7.87
C ALA A 456 -17.00 2.05 -7.53
N ARG A 457 -17.85 2.40 -8.50
CA ARG A 457 -19.32 2.40 -8.36
C ARG A 457 -19.83 1.05 -7.87
N ASP A 458 -19.45 -0.02 -8.55
CA ASP A 458 -19.98 -1.35 -8.30
C ASP A 458 -19.51 -1.90 -6.95
N LEU A 459 -18.29 -1.55 -6.51
CA LEU A 459 -17.80 -1.90 -5.18
C LEU A 459 -18.45 -1.05 -4.07
N PHE A 460 -18.69 0.25 -4.29
CA PHE A 460 -19.46 1.06 -3.35
C PHE A 460 -20.88 0.52 -3.18
N ILE A 461 -21.56 0.12 -4.26
CA ILE A 461 -22.89 -0.49 -4.18
C ILE A 461 -22.86 -1.76 -3.33
N GLU A 462 -21.88 -2.64 -3.52
CA GLU A 462 -21.73 -3.85 -2.70
C GLU A 462 -21.54 -3.47 -1.23
N ALA A 463 -20.57 -2.62 -0.93
CA ALA A 463 -20.21 -2.23 0.43
C ALA A 463 -21.35 -1.55 1.19
N LEU A 464 -22.10 -0.63 0.56
CA LEU A 464 -23.25 0.03 1.17
C LEU A 464 -24.42 -0.93 1.46
N ASN A 465 -24.48 -2.07 0.75
CA ASN A 465 -25.50 -3.08 1.00
C ASN A 465 -25.09 -4.08 2.09
N THR A 466 -23.78 -4.34 2.23
CA THR A 466 -23.27 -5.42 3.09
C THR A 466 -22.73 -4.98 4.44
N LEU A 467 -22.21 -3.76 4.57
CA LEU A 467 -21.52 -3.27 5.78
C LEU A 467 -22.45 -2.71 6.87
N LYS A 468 -23.69 -3.21 6.93
CA LYS A 468 -24.71 -2.72 7.88
C LYS A 468 -24.37 -2.99 9.34
#